data_AF-A0A6J2XW85-F1
#
_entry.id   AF-A0A6J2XW85-F1
#
_cell.length_a   1.000
_cell.length_b   1.000
_cell.length_c   1.000
_cell.angle_alpha   90.00
_cell.angle_beta   90.00
_cell.angle_gamma   90.00
#
_symmetry.space_group_name_H-M   'P 1'
#
loop_
_entity.id
_entity.type
_entity.pdbx_description
1 polymer ?
#
loop_
_entity_poly.entity_id
_entity_poly.type
_entity_poly.pdbx_seq_one_letter_code
_entity_poly.pdbx_strand_id
1 'polypeptide(L)'
;MNSYALLKKYIKKPPIPFNSIIRNGDKGDYFDGTILEKPEKLTPMDMELRIQADRVMYSLNKTISVLNVLAHLPFILQNKGELIVESFIPEERDFIALIFSLYNQSMSTDQNVLESQCTFMYESINNIKKGKMTKQACDDIDCDPNLTQIVHLLFNNKCIRNAISKARHPETIPFITQFIKDFEELKEVAEVKLYVTGTEEEARDKRLRQAFKSNIMLTAAIRDLKQQLEIQRKELGDELNQKVDTFKMYNEKIAKLKEEFQISIEKDIHESEKRMMHQCLESEERQVVLAEEAQNIAKEYDTLLESHLEAEKILRAKRLKTETQLQTWLTKYDQDIGDKNSEYEGLKKEYDEEKEAMDDLEDKLEDQEILYNRLMREKGEEEQRIYLEIAFKILMNRSARIIQRAWRAYRARKLAKRKGKKGKKGKDAKHQKPKLTVTRKEDPNAALEGKFKGKVFEEMENPNAF
;
A
#
# COMPACT_ATOMS: atom_id res chain seq x y z
N MET A 1 -10.72 14.00 -11.00
CA MET A 1 -12.18 14.15 -10.76
C MET A 1 -12.86 15.33 -11.48
N ASN A 2 -12.22 16.05 -12.42
CA ASN A 2 -12.81 17.28 -13.00
C ASN A 2 -13.07 17.26 -14.52
N SER A 3 -13.09 16.07 -15.15
CA SER A 3 -13.34 15.93 -16.60
C SER A 3 -14.85 15.89 -16.94
N TYR A 4 -15.69 15.35 -16.05
CA TYR A 4 -17.13 15.23 -16.25
C TYR A 4 -17.89 16.58 -16.20
N ALA A 5 -17.35 17.58 -15.51
CA ALA A 5 -17.97 18.90 -15.39
C ALA A 5 -17.80 19.77 -16.65
N LEU A 6 -16.69 19.58 -17.39
CA LEU A 6 -16.43 20.31 -18.64
C LEU A 6 -17.25 19.78 -19.82
N LEU A 7 -17.55 18.48 -19.85
CA LEU A 7 -18.40 17.85 -20.88
C LEU A 7 -19.87 18.32 -20.84
N LYS A 8 -20.40 18.67 -19.66
CA LYS A 8 -21.78 19.20 -19.52
C LYS A 8 -21.97 20.61 -20.07
N LYS A 9 -20.90 21.38 -20.28
CA LYS A 9 -20.99 22.76 -20.79
C LYS A 9 -21.16 22.83 -22.31
N TYR A 10 -20.82 21.76 -23.03
CA TYR A 10 -20.89 21.67 -24.50
C TYR A 10 -22.11 20.90 -25.03
N ILE A 11 -22.89 20.25 -24.17
CA ILE A 11 -24.16 19.58 -24.55
C ILE A 11 -25.32 20.52 -24.21
N LYS A 12 -25.45 21.62 -24.95
CA LYS A 12 -26.48 22.66 -24.73
C LYS A 12 -27.53 22.78 -25.83
N LYS A 13 -27.69 21.77 -26.67
CA LYS A 13 -28.88 21.65 -27.50
C LYS A 13 -29.36 20.19 -27.49
N PRO A 14 -30.58 19.90 -27.00
CA PRO A 14 -31.18 18.58 -27.16
C PRO A 14 -31.29 18.27 -28.66
N PRO A 15 -31.15 17.00 -29.08
CA PRO A 15 -31.40 16.63 -30.46
C PRO A 15 -32.81 17.06 -30.83
N ILE A 16 -32.91 17.87 -31.87
CA ILE A 16 -34.19 18.31 -32.41
C ILE A 16 -34.92 17.02 -32.84
N PRO A 17 -36.12 16.74 -32.32
CA PRO A 17 -36.84 15.52 -32.65
C PRO A 17 -37.04 15.46 -34.17
N PHE A 18 -36.80 14.28 -34.75
CA PHE A 18 -36.89 13.98 -36.18
C PHE A 18 -38.27 14.34 -36.81
N ASN A 19 -39.26 14.72 -35.99
CA ASN A 19 -40.58 15.18 -36.39
C ASN A 19 -40.68 16.69 -36.69
N SER A 20 -39.61 17.49 -36.54
CA SER A 20 -39.68 18.94 -36.83
C SER A 20 -39.37 19.30 -38.29
N ILE A 21 -38.83 18.39 -39.10
CA ILE A 21 -38.51 18.66 -40.51
C ILE A 21 -39.74 18.49 -41.42
N ILE A 22 -40.80 17.82 -40.96
CA ILE A 22 -42.02 17.61 -41.75
C ILE A 22 -43.05 18.76 -41.58
N ARG A 23 -42.85 19.70 -40.64
CA ARG A 23 -43.86 20.74 -40.36
C ARG A 23 -43.76 22.05 -41.14
N ASN A 24 -42.68 22.26 -41.88
CA ASN A 24 -42.48 23.47 -42.69
C ASN A 24 -42.44 23.19 -44.21
N GLY A 25 -42.87 22.01 -44.65
CA GLY A 25 -43.24 21.82 -46.05
C GLY A 25 -44.47 22.67 -46.34
N ASP A 26 -44.29 23.67 -47.19
CA ASP A 26 -45.30 24.53 -47.77
C ASP A 26 -46.66 23.83 -47.87
N LYS A 27 -47.58 24.23 -47.00
CA LYS A 27 -49.01 23.92 -47.08
C LYS A 27 -49.69 24.71 -48.23
N GLY A 28 -48.97 24.96 -49.32
CA GLY A 28 -49.42 25.78 -50.44
C GLY A 28 -50.09 25.00 -51.57
N ASP A 29 -49.70 23.74 -51.79
CA ASP A 29 -50.15 22.97 -52.96
C ASP A 29 -50.86 21.66 -52.56
N TYR A 30 -51.68 21.72 -51.50
CA TYR A 30 -52.69 20.69 -51.32
C TYR A 30 -53.67 20.85 -52.48
N PHE A 31 -53.56 19.94 -53.45
CA PHE A 31 -54.53 19.68 -54.50
C PHE A 31 -55.93 19.84 -53.93
N ASP A 32 -56.54 20.99 -54.19
CA ASP A 32 -57.92 21.25 -53.82
C ASP A 32 -58.74 20.19 -54.54
N GLY A 33 -59.46 19.43 -53.72
CA GLY A 33 -60.20 18.27 -54.15
C GLY A 33 -61.05 18.66 -55.33
N THR A 34 -60.89 17.90 -56.41
CA THR A 34 -61.79 17.83 -57.56
C THR A 34 -63.22 18.17 -57.16
N ILE A 35 -63.58 19.44 -57.33
CA ILE A 35 -64.96 19.82 -57.56
C ILE A 35 -65.29 19.12 -58.86
N LEU A 36 -65.90 17.95 -58.76
CA LEU A 36 -66.74 17.40 -59.81
C LEU A 36 -67.81 18.46 -60.03
N GLU A 37 -67.47 19.44 -60.88
CA GLU A 37 -68.44 20.34 -61.46
C GLU A 37 -69.55 19.42 -61.98
N LYS A 38 -70.73 19.59 -61.38
CA LYS A 38 -71.95 18.95 -61.85
C LYS A 38 -71.98 19.13 -63.37
N PRO A 39 -72.31 18.08 -64.15
CA PRO A 39 -72.28 18.18 -65.60
C PRO A 39 -73.02 19.45 -65.99
N GLU A 40 -72.27 20.40 -66.56
CA GLU A 40 -72.86 21.60 -67.16
C GLU A 40 -74.01 21.10 -68.01
N LYS A 41 -75.17 21.77 -67.89
CA LYS A 41 -76.34 21.46 -68.70
C LYS A 41 -75.84 21.43 -70.14
N LEU A 42 -75.76 20.24 -70.74
CA LEU A 42 -75.23 20.05 -72.09
C LEU A 42 -75.88 21.10 -72.95
N THR A 43 -75.06 21.91 -73.63
CA THR A 43 -75.61 22.93 -74.49
C THR A 43 -76.50 22.22 -75.54
N PRO A 44 -77.53 22.87 -76.10
CA PRO A 44 -78.34 22.26 -77.14
C PRO A 44 -77.48 21.67 -78.28
N MET A 45 -76.33 22.31 -78.56
CA MET A 45 -75.31 21.83 -79.49
C MET A 45 -74.62 20.54 -79.02
N ASP A 46 -74.23 20.43 -77.75
CA ASP A 46 -73.61 19.22 -77.20
C ASP A 46 -74.59 18.04 -77.14
N MET A 47 -75.86 18.33 -76.86
CA MET A 47 -76.92 17.33 -76.88
C MET A 47 -77.16 16.82 -78.30
N GLU A 48 -77.15 17.73 -79.30
CA GLU A 48 -77.22 17.34 -80.71
C GLU A 48 -76.01 16.52 -81.14
N LEU A 49 -74.79 16.94 -80.79
CA LEU A 49 -73.57 16.19 -81.08
C LEU A 49 -73.59 14.80 -80.45
N ARG A 50 -74.13 14.66 -79.23
CA ARG A 50 -74.28 13.36 -78.58
C ARG A 50 -75.32 12.48 -79.25
N ILE A 51 -76.43 13.06 -79.71
CA ILE A 51 -77.43 12.35 -80.53
C ILE A 51 -76.81 11.88 -81.86
N GLN A 52 -75.99 12.72 -82.49
CA GLN A 52 -75.28 12.33 -83.71
C GLN A 52 -74.22 11.25 -83.42
N ALA A 53 -73.49 11.33 -82.31
CA ALA A 53 -72.59 10.30 -81.84
C ALA A 53 -73.33 8.98 -81.63
N ASP A 54 -74.47 8.99 -80.94
CA ASP A 54 -75.32 7.81 -80.72
C ASP A 54 -75.83 7.23 -82.04
N ARG A 55 -76.18 8.07 -83.03
CA ARG A 55 -76.57 7.63 -84.38
C ARG A 55 -75.42 6.97 -85.13
N VAL A 56 -74.22 7.55 -85.07
CA VAL A 56 -73.01 7.00 -85.67
C VAL A 56 -72.65 5.67 -85.00
N MET A 57 -72.68 5.61 -83.67
CA MET A 57 -72.43 4.39 -82.90
C MET A 57 -73.48 3.32 -83.18
N TYR A 58 -74.75 3.69 -83.29
CA TYR A 58 -75.83 2.79 -83.68
C TYR A 58 -75.60 2.23 -85.09
N SER A 59 -75.21 3.08 -86.05
CA SER A 59 -74.88 2.68 -87.41
C SER A 59 -73.68 1.72 -87.43
N LEU A 60 -72.59 2.05 -86.73
CA LEU A 60 -71.40 1.20 -86.62
C LEU A 60 -71.73 -0.16 -85.98
N ASN A 61 -72.46 -0.18 -84.86
CA ASN A 61 -72.91 -1.42 -84.22
C ASN A 61 -73.82 -2.26 -85.13
N LYS A 62 -74.71 -1.62 -85.90
CA LYS A 62 -75.57 -2.29 -86.87
C LYS A 62 -74.75 -2.89 -88.00
N THR A 63 -73.77 -2.17 -88.54
CA THR A 63 -72.88 -2.64 -89.60
C THR A 63 -72.00 -3.80 -89.12
N ILE A 64 -71.41 -3.70 -87.92
CA ILE A 64 -70.65 -4.80 -87.30
C ILE A 64 -71.56 -6.03 -87.12
N SER A 65 -72.81 -5.84 -86.71
CA SER A 65 -73.77 -6.95 -86.57
C SER A 65 -74.13 -7.59 -87.91
N VAL A 66 -74.31 -6.80 -88.97
CA VAL A 66 -74.58 -7.29 -90.33
C VAL A 66 -73.37 -8.02 -90.92
N LEU A 67 -72.17 -7.45 -90.75
CA LEU A 67 -70.90 -8.08 -91.16
C LEU A 67 -70.66 -9.39 -90.43
N ASN A 68 -70.98 -9.45 -89.14
CA ASN A 68 -70.95 -10.69 -88.38
C ASN A 68 -71.91 -11.73 -88.96
N VAL A 69 -73.13 -11.36 -89.35
CA VAL A 69 -74.06 -12.32 -90.00
C VAL A 69 -73.54 -12.79 -91.36
N LEU A 70 -72.99 -11.88 -92.16
CA LEU A 70 -72.38 -12.19 -93.47
C LEU A 70 -71.15 -13.11 -93.35
N ALA A 71 -70.30 -12.89 -92.34
CA ALA A 71 -69.12 -13.72 -92.10
C ALA A 71 -69.48 -15.19 -91.84
N HIS A 72 -70.67 -15.44 -91.28
CA HIS A 72 -71.17 -16.77 -90.93
C HIS A 72 -72.03 -17.40 -92.05
N LEU A 73 -72.26 -16.69 -93.16
CA LEU A 73 -73.03 -17.17 -94.31
C LEU A 73 -72.49 -18.51 -94.87
N PRO A 74 -71.16 -18.71 -95.06
CA PRO A 74 -70.63 -19.97 -95.55
C PRO A 74 -70.88 -21.16 -94.60
N PHE A 75 -70.89 -20.92 -93.29
CA PHE A 75 -71.19 -21.94 -92.28
C PHE A 75 -72.67 -22.35 -92.29
N ILE A 76 -73.56 -21.37 -92.47
CA ILE A 76 -75.00 -21.62 -92.62
C ILE A 76 -75.27 -22.47 -93.88
N LEU A 77 -74.42 -22.33 -94.90
CA LEU A 77 -74.50 -23.09 -96.16
C LEU A 77 -73.90 -24.50 -96.07
N GLN A 78 -72.80 -24.70 -95.34
CA GLN A 78 -72.12 -26.00 -95.22
C GLN A 78 -72.88 -27.02 -94.36
N ASN A 79 -73.69 -26.60 -93.38
CA ASN A 79 -74.53 -27.48 -92.56
C ASN A 79 -75.79 -28.01 -93.26
N LYS A 80 -75.78 -28.09 -94.61
CA LYS A 80 -76.89 -28.58 -95.46
C LYS A 80 -78.26 -28.00 -95.09
N GLY A 81 -78.29 -26.75 -94.62
CA GLY A 81 -79.52 -26.01 -94.39
C GLY A 81 -80.34 -26.43 -93.16
N GLU A 82 -79.84 -27.21 -92.20
CA GLU A 82 -80.64 -27.59 -91.01
C GLU A 82 -81.19 -26.37 -90.24
N LEU A 83 -80.38 -25.33 -90.08
CA LEU A 83 -80.80 -24.06 -89.44
C LEU A 83 -81.76 -23.23 -90.32
N ILE A 84 -81.70 -23.39 -91.65
CA ILE A 84 -82.61 -22.74 -92.59
C ILE A 84 -83.97 -23.49 -92.62
N VAL A 85 -83.92 -24.81 -92.46
CA VAL A 85 -85.05 -25.76 -92.46
C VAL A 85 -85.85 -25.72 -91.15
N GLU A 86 -85.36 -25.12 -90.07
CA GLU A 86 -86.17 -24.84 -88.89
C GLU A 86 -86.75 -23.42 -88.87
N SER A 87 -86.09 -22.47 -89.54
CA SER A 87 -86.31 -21.03 -89.28
C SER A 87 -87.16 -20.28 -90.30
N PHE A 88 -87.36 -20.84 -91.51
CA PHE A 88 -88.00 -20.13 -92.63
C PHE A 88 -89.22 -20.87 -93.19
N ILE A 89 -90.09 -20.17 -93.91
CA ILE A 89 -91.25 -20.75 -94.61
C ILE A 89 -90.74 -21.54 -95.84
N PRO A 90 -91.35 -22.68 -96.25
CA PRO A 90 -90.89 -23.48 -97.39
C PRO A 90 -90.63 -22.67 -98.68
N GLU A 91 -91.44 -21.66 -98.97
CA GLU A 91 -91.27 -20.74 -100.10
C GLU A 91 -89.96 -19.92 -100.02
N GLU A 92 -89.60 -19.46 -98.81
CA GLU A 92 -88.37 -18.72 -98.55
C GLU A 92 -87.15 -19.65 -98.59
N ARG A 93 -87.31 -20.92 -98.17
CA ARG A 93 -86.25 -21.93 -98.24
C ARG A 93 -85.91 -22.27 -99.68
N ASP A 94 -86.92 -22.44 -100.53
CA ASP A 94 -86.72 -22.73 -101.95
C ASP A 94 -86.08 -21.53 -102.65
N PHE A 95 -86.47 -20.31 -102.31
CA PHE A 95 -85.83 -19.08 -102.81
C PHE A 95 -84.37 -18.96 -102.37
N ILE A 96 -84.09 -19.20 -101.08
CA ILE A 96 -82.74 -19.18 -100.52
C ILE A 96 -81.88 -20.28 -101.17
N ALA A 97 -82.40 -21.50 -101.31
CA ALA A 97 -81.69 -22.62 -101.94
C ALA A 97 -81.44 -22.40 -103.43
N LEU A 98 -82.39 -21.81 -104.16
CA LEU A 98 -82.27 -21.46 -105.57
C LEU A 98 -81.16 -20.41 -105.79
N ILE A 99 -81.21 -19.31 -105.05
CA ILE A 99 -80.21 -18.24 -105.18
C ILE A 99 -78.82 -18.74 -104.75
N PHE A 100 -78.72 -19.53 -103.68
CA PHE A 100 -77.44 -20.12 -103.28
C PHE A 100 -76.92 -21.17 -104.26
N SER A 101 -77.80 -21.91 -104.94
CA SER A 101 -77.37 -22.82 -106.02
C SER A 101 -76.79 -22.04 -107.20
N LEU A 102 -77.41 -20.91 -107.58
CA LEU A 102 -76.90 -20.00 -108.61
C LEU A 102 -75.53 -19.40 -108.20
N TYR A 103 -75.39 -18.99 -106.95
CA TYR A 103 -74.15 -18.38 -106.44
C TYR A 103 -73.01 -19.41 -106.26
N ASN A 104 -73.32 -20.65 -105.86
CA ASN A 104 -72.31 -21.72 -105.81
C ASN A 104 -71.84 -22.15 -107.21
N GLN A 105 -72.72 -22.08 -108.21
CA GLN A 105 -72.41 -22.39 -109.60
C GLN A 105 -71.56 -21.30 -110.26
N SER A 106 -71.73 -20.02 -109.89
CA SER A 106 -70.86 -18.92 -110.35
C SER A 106 -69.50 -18.90 -109.65
N MET A 107 -69.41 -19.39 -108.40
CA MET A 107 -68.18 -19.39 -107.59
C MET A 107 -67.20 -20.53 -107.92
N SER A 108 -67.65 -21.60 -108.57
CA SER A 108 -66.80 -22.78 -108.85
C SER A 108 -65.99 -22.68 -110.16
N THR A 109 -66.28 -21.71 -111.03
CA THR A 109 -65.55 -21.51 -112.30
C THR A 109 -64.41 -20.50 -112.26
N ASP A 110 -64.22 -19.70 -111.21
CA ASP A 110 -63.22 -18.61 -111.22
C ASP A 110 -62.65 -18.23 -109.83
N GLN A 111 -62.25 -19.22 -109.02
CA GLN A 111 -61.58 -18.97 -107.72
C GLN A 111 -60.31 -18.10 -107.85
N ASN A 112 -59.60 -18.15 -108.97
CA ASN A 112 -58.38 -17.35 -109.19
C ASN A 112 -58.66 -15.87 -109.57
N VAL A 113 -59.85 -15.55 -110.09
CA VAL A 113 -60.21 -14.16 -110.46
C VAL A 113 -60.70 -13.39 -109.23
N LEU A 114 -61.42 -14.04 -108.32
CA LEU A 114 -61.93 -13.42 -107.10
C LEU A 114 -60.80 -13.05 -106.12
N GLU A 115 -59.76 -13.89 -106.01
CA GLU A 115 -58.58 -13.59 -105.19
C GLU A 115 -57.84 -12.36 -105.72
N SER A 116 -57.68 -12.21 -107.04
CA SER A 116 -57.05 -11.05 -107.69
C SER A 116 -57.88 -9.76 -107.57
N GLN A 117 -59.21 -9.84 -107.66
CA GLN A 117 -60.07 -8.66 -107.50
C GLN A 117 -60.17 -8.20 -106.03
N CYS A 118 -60.22 -9.13 -105.08
CA CYS A 118 -60.21 -8.82 -103.65
C CYS A 118 -58.84 -8.25 -103.20
N THR A 119 -57.72 -8.74 -103.75
CA THR A 119 -56.40 -8.13 -103.50
C THR A 119 -56.28 -6.75 -104.14
N PHE A 120 -56.78 -6.54 -105.36
CA PHE A 120 -56.78 -5.22 -105.99
C PHE A 120 -57.61 -4.19 -105.22
N MET A 121 -58.75 -4.59 -104.64
CA MET A 121 -59.53 -3.72 -103.75
C MET A 121 -58.83 -3.47 -102.40
N TYR A 122 -58.20 -4.48 -101.79
CA TYR A 122 -57.44 -4.29 -100.55
C TYR A 122 -56.20 -3.40 -100.73
N GLU A 123 -55.48 -3.52 -101.85
CA GLU A 123 -54.38 -2.63 -102.21
C GLU A 123 -54.88 -1.22 -102.53
N SER A 124 -56.03 -1.10 -103.21
CA SER A 124 -56.67 0.20 -103.45
C SER A 124 -57.07 0.88 -102.13
N ILE A 125 -57.59 0.14 -101.15
CA ILE A 125 -57.94 0.65 -99.81
C ILE A 125 -56.70 1.06 -99.01
N ASN A 126 -55.62 0.29 -99.08
CA ASN A 126 -54.35 0.67 -98.42
C ASN A 126 -53.69 1.91 -99.06
N ASN A 127 -53.92 2.14 -100.35
CA ASN A 127 -53.47 3.34 -101.05
C ASN A 127 -54.31 4.60 -100.75
N ILE A 128 -55.48 4.47 -100.10
CA ILE A 128 -56.33 5.62 -99.67
C ILE A 128 -55.62 6.53 -98.65
N LYS A 129 -54.55 6.05 -97.99
CA LYS A 129 -53.72 6.87 -97.10
C LYS A 129 -52.97 8.01 -97.81
N LYS A 130 -53.01 8.09 -99.15
CA LYS A 130 -52.45 9.20 -99.94
C LYS A 130 -53.58 9.90 -100.70
N GLY A 131 -54.14 10.94 -100.10
CA GLY A 131 -55.42 11.53 -100.49
C GLY A 131 -55.57 11.93 -101.97
N LYS A 132 -56.72 11.51 -102.54
CA LYS A 132 -57.63 12.19 -103.48
C LYS A 132 -58.59 11.12 -104.03
N MET A 133 -59.82 11.06 -103.54
CA MET A 133 -60.87 10.30 -104.25
C MET A 133 -61.50 11.20 -105.32
N THR A 134 -61.36 10.78 -106.58
CA THR A 134 -62.36 11.04 -107.61
C THR A 134 -63.65 10.29 -107.23
N LYS A 135 -64.78 10.99 -107.25
CA LYS A 135 -66.12 10.53 -106.83
C LYS A 135 -66.72 9.36 -107.63
N GLN A 136 -65.91 8.66 -108.42
CA GLN A 136 -66.38 7.89 -109.57
C GLN A 136 -66.35 6.36 -109.37
N ALA A 137 -66.03 5.87 -108.16
CA ALA A 137 -65.83 4.44 -107.90
C ALA A 137 -66.91 3.77 -107.02
N CYS A 138 -67.98 4.48 -106.66
CA CYS A 138 -69.05 3.91 -105.82
C CYS A 138 -70.37 3.68 -106.55
N ASP A 139 -70.53 4.18 -107.77
CA ASP A 139 -71.82 4.16 -108.46
C ASP A 139 -72.06 2.88 -109.30
N ASP A 140 -71.05 2.05 -109.53
CA ASP A 140 -71.15 0.80 -110.32
C ASP A 140 -70.89 -0.48 -109.48
N ILE A 141 -71.26 -0.48 -108.20
CA ILE A 141 -71.42 -1.77 -107.49
C ILE A 141 -72.85 -2.22 -107.75
N ASP A 142 -73.03 -2.98 -108.83
CA ASP A 142 -74.28 -3.64 -109.18
C ASP A 142 -74.51 -4.79 -108.17
N CYS A 143 -74.91 -4.43 -106.95
CA CYS A 143 -75.30 -5.37 -105.92
C CYS A 143 -76.56 -6.09 -106.39
N ASP A 144 -76.45 -7.39 -106.68
CA ASP A 144 -77.59 -8.22 -107.09
C ASP A 144 -78.74 -8.03 -106.06
N PRO A 145 -79.91 -7.49 -106.48
CA PRO A 145 -81.01 -7.15 -105.58
C PRO A 145 -81.46 -8.35 -104.73
N ASN A 146 -81.29 -9.55 -105.29
CA ASN A 146 -81.67 -10.80 -104.66
C ASN A 146 -80.74 -11.18 -103.49
N LEU A 147 -79.44 -10.92 -103.60
CA LEU A 147 -78.47 -11.19 -102.53
C LEU A 147 -78.69 -10.24 -101.35
N THR A 148 -78.96 -8.97 -101.64
CA THR A 148 -79.27 -7.95 -100.62
C THR A 148 -80.54 -8.30 -99.86
N GLN A 149 -81.57 -8.81 -100.55
CA GLN A 149 -82.82 -9.25 -99.94
C GLN A 149 -82.63 -10.48 -99.05
N ILE A 150 -81.76 -11.42 -99.43
CA ILE A 150 -81.40 -12.58 -98.60
C ILE A 150 -80.65 -12.15 -97.33
N VAL A 151 -79.68 -11.25 -97.44
CA VAL A 151 -78.93 -10.75 -96.28
C VAL A 151 -79.86 -10.02 -95.31
N HIS A 152 -80.84 -9.27 -95.82
CA HIS A 152 -81.88 -8.66 -94.98
C HIS A 152 -82.82 -9.68 -94.34
N LEU A 153 -83.25 -10.72 -95.05
CA LEU A 153 -84.09 -11.80 -94.50
C LEU A 153 -83.35 -12.59 -93.42
N LEU A 154 -82.08 -12.92 -93.65
CA LEU A 154 -81.20 -13.59 -92.69
C LEU A 154 -80.92 -12.72 -91.47
N PHE A 155 -80.68 -11.42 -91.67
CA PHE A 155 -80.44 -10.49 -90.57
C PHE A 155 -81.70 -10.29 -89.72
N ASN A 156 -82.89 -10.18 -90.33
CA ASN A 156 -84.15 -9.94 -89.62
C ASN A 156 -84.66 -11.17 -88.85
N ASN A 157 -84.19 -12.37 -89.20
CA ASN A 157 -84.55 -13.59 -88.48
C ASN A 157 -83.82 -13.68 -87.12
N LYS A 158 -84.59 -13.59 -86.02
CA LYS A 158 -84.06 -13.61 -84.64
C LYS A 158 -83.38 -14.94 -84.29
N CYS A 159 -83.83 -16.06 -84.86
CA CYS A 159 -83.29 -17.38 -84.57
C CYS A 159 -81.85 -17.53 -85.09
N ILE A 160 -81.59 -17.01 -86.29
CA ILE A 160 -80.29 -17.06 -86.96
C ILE A 160 -79.30 -16.13 -86.26
N ARG A 161 -79.73 -14.92 -85.89
CA ARG A 161 -78.89 -13.99 -85.13
C ARG A 161 -78.46 -14.57 -83.77
N ASN A 162 -79.37 -15.28 -83.09
CA ASN A 162 -79.07 -15.95 -81.81
C ASN A 162 -78.18 -17.18 -82.00
N ALA A 163 -78.33 -17.92 -83.11
CA ALA A 163 -77.47 -19.06 -83.45
C ALA A 163 -76.04 -18.59 -83.76
N ILE A 164 -75.89 -17.49 -84.51
CA ILE A 164 -74.60 -16.87 -84.85
C ILE A 164 -73.92 -16.29 -83.60
N SER A 165 -74.67 -15.60 -82.72
CA SER A 165 -74.11 -15.08 -81.46
C SER A 165 -73.63 -16.18 -80.49
N LYS A 166 -74.15 -17.41 -80.62
CA LYS A 166 -73.75 -18.57 -79.80
C LYS A 166 -72.67 -19.43 -80.45
N ALA A 167 -72.48 -19.33 -81.78
CA ALA A 167 -71.42 -20.01 -82.50
C ALA A 167 -70.06 -19.36 -82.23
N ARG A 168 -69.38 -19.81 -81.18
CA ARG A 168 -68.01 -19.35 -80.84
C ARG A 168 -66.96 -19.97 -81.76
N HIS A 169 -66.95 -19.56 -83.03
CA HIS A 169 -66.00 -19.91 -84.11
C HIS A 169 -66.41 -21.09 -85.02
N PRO A 170 -67.19 -20.83 -86.08
CA PRO A 170 -67.14 -21.65 -87.28
C PRO A 170 -65.95 -21.24 -88.17
N GLU A 171 -65.58 -22.08 -89.14
CA GLU A 171 -64.53 -21.84 -90.14
C GLU A 171 -64.86 -20.64 -91.05
N THR A 172 -64.80 -19.44 -90.49
CA THR A 172 -64.99 -18.18 -91.19
C THR A 172 -63.67 -17.75 -91.82
N ILE A 173 -63.75 -17.11 -92.98
CA ILE A 173 -62.59 -16.60 -93.72
C ILE A 173 -61.78 -15.66 -92.80
N PRO A 174 -60.47 -15.91 -92.57
CA PRO A 174 -59.63 -15.13 -91.65
C PRO A 174 -59.61 -13.62 -91.94
N PHE A 175 -59.75 -13.23 -93.21
CA PHE A 175 -59.82 -11.82 -93.61
C PHE A 175 -61.04 -11.09 -93.06
N ILE A 176 -62.21 -11.75 -93.02
CA ILE A 176 -63.46 -11.13 -92.56
C ILE A 176 -63.45 -10.98 -91.03
N THR A 177 -62.84 -11.93 -90.31
CA THR A 177 -62.70 -11.82 -88.85
C THR A 177 -61.72 -10.73 -88.43
N GLN A 178 -60.61 -10.54 -89.15
CA GLN A 178 -59.72 -9.41 -88.91
C GLN A 178 -60.41 -8.07 -89.21
N PHE A 179 -61.17 -7.98 -90.30
CA PHE A 179 -61.92 -6.78 -90.65
C PHE A 179 -62.96 -6.41 -89.58
N ILE A 180 -63.64 -7.40 -88.99
CA ILE A 180 -64.58 -7.16 -87.88
C ILE A 180 -63.85 -6.63 -86.65
N LYS A 181 -62.67 -7.19 -86.29
CA LYS A 181 -61.85 -6.69 -85.17
C LYS A 181 -61.38 -5.26 -85.38
N ASP A 182 -60.89 -4.94 -86.57
CA ASP A 182 -60.45 -3.58 -86.89
C ASP A 182 -61.64 -2.60 -86.82
N PHE A 183 -62.86 -3.04 -87.18
CA PHE A 183 -64.09 -2.26 -87.01
C PHE A 183 -64.53 -2.13 -85.55
N GLU A 184 -64.28 -3.12 -84.70
CA GLU A 184 -64.49 -3.05 -83.25
C GLU A 184 -63.51 -2.09 -82.57
N GLU A 185 -62.22 -2.12 -82.94
CA GLU A 185 -61.23 -1.14 -82.49
C GLU A 185 -61.59 0.27 -82.98
N LEU A 186 -62.02 0.42 -84.23
CA LEU A 186 -62.50 1.69 -84.75
C LEU A 186 -63.72 2.19 -83.96
N LYS A 187 -64.63 1.29 -83.58
CA LYS A 187 -65.77 1.62 -82.72
C LYS A 187 -65.30 2.11 -81.35
N GLU A 188 -64.34 1.45 -80.69
CA GLU A 188 -63.82 1.89 -79.38
C GLU A 188 -63.15 3.27 -79.48
N VAL A 189 -62.37 3.50 -80.53
CA VAL A 189 -61.75 4.80 -80.79
C VAL A 189 -62.80 5.87 -81.10
N ALA A 190 -63.81 5.54 -81.91
CA ALA A 190 -64.92 6.43 -82.23
C ALA A 190 -65.76 6.74 -80.99
N GLU A 191 -65.99 5.78 -80.10
CA GLU A 191 -66.67 5.99 -78.82
C GLU A 191 -65.90 7.02 -77.99
N VAL A 192 -64.60 6.81 -77.77
CA VAL A 192 -63.78 7.76 -77.01
C VAL A 192 -63.73 9.14 -77.68
N LYS A 193 -63.64 9.23 -79.01
CA LYS A 193 -63.52 10.50 -79.72
C LYS A 193 -64.85 11.24 -79.93
N LEU A 194 -65.98 10.54 -80.02
CA LEU A 194 -67.31 11.13 -80.20
C LEU A 194 -67.93 11.56 -78.87
N TYR A 195 -67.56 10.91 -77.76
CA TYR A 195 -68.04 11.29 -76.42
C TYR A 195 -67.08 12.20 -75.64
N VAL A 196 -65.89 12.50 -76.15
CA VAL A 196 -65.00 13.51 -75.57
C VAL A 196 -65.24 14.83 -76.27
N THR A 197 -65.66 15.83 -75.50
CA THR A 197 -65.83 17.19 -76.01
C THR A 197 -64.46 17.88 -76.19
N GLY A 198 -64.36 18.82 -77.13
CA GLY A 198 -63.10 19.53 -77.39
C GLY A 198 -62.59 20.31 -76.16
N THR A 199 -63.49 20.76 -75.30
CA THR A 199 -63.17 21.44 -74.04
C THR A 199 -62.60 20.47 -72.99
N GLU A 200 -63.12 19.24 -72.91
CA GLU A 200 -62.57 18.19 -72.05
C GLU A 200 -61.18 17.73 -72.51
N GLU A 201 -60.95 17.65 -73.83
CA GLU A 201 -59.63 17.31 -74.39
C GLU A 201 -58.60 18.40 -74.09
N GLU A 202 -58.96 19.68 -74.27
CA GLU A 202 -58.10 20.82 -73.92
C GLU A 202 -57.80 20.87 -72.40
N ALA A 203 -58.79 20.54 -71.55
CA ALA A 203 -58.59 20.46 -70.11
C ALA A 203 -57.65 19.31 -69.71
N ARG A 204 -57.76 18.13 -70.35
CA ARG A 204 -56.79 17.03 -70.16
C ARG A 204 -55.38 17.46 -70.56
N ASP A 205 -55.24 18.11 -71.70
CA ASP A 205 -53.95 18.59 -72.20
C ASP A 205 -53.31 19.63 -71.26
N LYS A 206 -54.10 20.57 -70.73
CA LYS A 206 -53.64 21.54 -69.71
C LYS A 206 -53.14 20.83 -68.46
N ARG A 207 -53.89 19.85 -67.94
CA ARG A 207 -53.47 19.04 -66.78
C ARG A 207 -52.19 18.27 -67.07
N LEU A 208 -52.06 17.70 -68.25
CA LEU A 208 -50.88 16.92 -68.65
C LEU A 208 -49.63 17.81 -68.73
N ARG A 209 -49.76 19.02 -69.29
CA ARG A 209 -48.69 20.02 -69.33
C ARG A 209 -48.29 20.48 -67.93
N GLN A 210 -49.25 20.71 -67.04
CA GLN A 210 -48.98 21.08 -65.66
C GLN A 210 -48.28 19.96 -64.89
N ALA A 211 -48.75 18.72 -65.04
CA ALA A 211 -48.11 17.53 -64.47
C ALA A 211 -46.68 17.35 -65.01
N PHE A 212 -46.46 17.57 -66.31
CA PHE A 212 -45.14 17.51 -66.91
C PHE A 212 -44.19 18.60 -66.37
N LYS A 213 -44.67 19.84 -66.25
CA LYS A 213 -43.90 20.94 -65.64
C LYS A 213 -43.55 20.64 -64.18
N SER A 214 -44.51 20.15 -63.40
CA SER A 214 -44.28 19.71 -62.02
C SER A 214 -43.30 18.55 -61.95
N ASN A 215 -43.38 17.58 -62.86
CA ASN A 215 -42.48 16.44 -62.91
C ASN A 215 -41.03 16.89 -63.21
N ILE A 216 -40.84 17.84 -64.13
CA ILE A 216 -39.52 18.43 -64.38
C ILE A 216 -38.97 19.11 -63.12
N MET A 217 -39.79 19.94 -62.45
CA MET A 217 -39.36 20.62 -61.21
C MET A 217 -39.04 19.63 -60.09
N LEU A 218 -39.87 18.60 -59.89
CA LEU A 218 -39.62 17.55 -58.91
C LEU A 218 -38.36 16.75 -59.24
N THR A 219 -38.12 16.45 -60.52
CA THR A 219 -36.93 15.72 -60.96
C THR A 219 -35.66 16.56 -60.74
N ALA A 220 -35.73 17.87 -60.97
CA ALA A 220 -34.65 18.79 -60.63
C ALA A 220 -34.41 18.83 -59.11
N ALA A 221 -35.47 18.99 -58.30
CA ALA A 221 -35.36 18.98 -56.84
C ALA A 221 -34.78 17.66 -56.30
N ILE A 222 -35.18 16.51 -56.86
CA ILE A 222 -34.61 15.20 -56.50
C ILE A 222 -33.12 15.15 -56.84
N ARG A 223 -32.70 15.71 -57.97
CA ARG A 223 -31.29 15.76 -58.36
C ARG A 223 -30.49 16.61 -57.37
N ASP A 224 -30.98 17.80 -57.02
CA ASP A 224 -30.31 18.71 -56.10
C ASP A 224 -30.20 18.10 -54.69
N LEU A 225 -31.28 17.48 -54.19
CA LEU A 225 -31.27 16.77 -52.91
C LEU A 225 -30.30 15.58 -52.90
N LYS A 226 -30.22 14.82 -54.01
CA LYS A 226 -29.23 13.75 -54.15
C LYS A 226 -27.80 14.29 -54.12
N GLN A 227 -27.55 15.43 -54.77
CA GLN A 227 -26.23 16.06 -54.76
C GLN A 227 -25.88 16.57 -53.35
N GLN A 228 -26.81 17.20 -52.65
CA GLN A 228 -26.61 17.65 -51.26
C GLN A 228 -26.34 16.47 -50.32
N LEU A 229 -27.07 15.36 -50.46
CA LEU A 229 -26.81 14.14 -49.69
C LEU A 229 -25.40 13.57 -49.97
N GLU A 230 -24.95 13.61 -51.21
CA GLU A 230 -23.62 13.12 -51.56
C GLU A 230 -22.51 14.01 -51.00
N ILE A 231 -22.69 15.33 -51.03
CA ILE A 231 -21.77 16.29 -50.40
C ILE A 231 -21.71 16.04 -48.89
N GLN A 232 -22.86 15.94 -48.22
CA GLN A 232 -22.91 15.68 -46.78
C GLN A 232 -22.28 14.33 -46.41
N ARG A 233 -22.46 13.30 -47.24
CA ARG A 233 -21.81 11.99 -47.03
C ARG A 233 -20.29 12.09 -47.13
N LYS A 234 -19.77 12.88 -48.08
CA LYS A 234 -18.33 13.10 -48.21
C LYS A 234 -17.77 13.90 -47.04
N GLU A 235 -18.41 15.01 -46.67
CA GLU A 235 -18.00 15.82 -45.51
C GLU A 235 -17.99 15.00 -44.23
N LEU A 236 -19.05 14.21 -43.97
CA LEU A 236 -19.11 13.33 -42.82
C LEU A 236 -18.04 12.22 -42.87
N GLY A 237 -17.75 11.70 -44.07
CA GLY A 237 -16.67 10.73 -44.29
C GLY A 237 -15.30 11.30 -43.99
N ASP A 238 -15.03 12.54 -44.42
CA ASP A 238 -13.78 13.24 -44.16
C ASP A 238 -13.61 13.58 -42.67
N GLU A 239 -14.67 14.05 -42.01
CA GLU A 239 -14.67 14.26 -40.56
C GLU A 239 -14.41 12.95 -39.80
N LEU A 240 -15.05 11.85 -40.21
CA LEU A 240 -14.83 10.54 -39.60
C LEU A 240 -13.38 10.09 -39.78
N ASN A 241 -12.81 10.23 -40.97
CA ASN A 241 -11.43 9.87 -41.25
C ASN A 241 -10.45 10.70 -40.39
N GLN A 242 -10.67 12.02 -40.28
CA GLN A 242 -9.88 12.86 -39.38
C GLN A 242 -9.95 12.39 -37.93
N LYS A 243 -11.14 12.04 -37.44
CA LYS A 243 -11.29 11.49 -36.08
C LYS A 243 -10.55 10.16 -35.94
N VAL A 244 -10.69 9.26 -36.91
CA VAL A 244 -9.99 7.96 -36.92
C VAL A 244 -8.47 8.16 -36.86
N ASP A 245 -7.92 9.11 -37.60
CA ASP A 245 -6.48 9.38 -37.58
C ASP A 245 -6.02 10.02 -36.27
N THR A 246 -6.81 10.91 -35.67
CA THR A 246 -6.52 11.40 -34.32
C THR A 246 -6.54 10.28 -33.29
N PHE A 247 -7.47 9.32 -33.39
CA PHE A 247 -7.52 8.15 -32.52
C PHE A 247 -6.28 7.26 -32.69
N LYS A 248 -5.83 7.01 -33.93
CA LYS A 248 -4.59 6.26 -34.18
C LYS A 248 -3.39 6.94 -33.52
N MET A 249 -3.22 8.25 -33.72
CA MET A 249 -2.14 9.02 -33.11
C MET A 249 -2.17 8.94 -31.57
N TYR A 250 -3.35 9.08 -30.95
CA TYR A 250 -3.47 8.97 -29.49
C TYR A 250 -3.20 7.55 -29.00
N ASN A 251 -3.64 6.52 -29.71
CA ASN A 251 -3.34 5.13 -29.36
C ASN A 251 -1.84 4.84 -29.44
N GLU A 252 -1.15 5.34 -30.46
CA GLU A 252 0.32 5.23 -30.56
C GLU A 252 1.03 5.96 -29.42
N LYS A 253 0.57 7.16 -29.04
CA LYS A 253 1.13 7.90 -27.90
C LYS A 253 0.90 7.14 -26.59
N ILE A 254 -0.28 6.57 -26.39
CA ILE A 254 -0.59 5.75 -25.21
C ILE A 254 0.29 4.49 -25.18
N ALA A 255 0.52 3.84 -26.32
CA ALA A 255 1.38 2.66 -26.41
C ALA A 255 2.83 3.00 -26.04
N LYS A 256 3.40 4.07 -26.63
CA LYS A 256 4.76 4.54 -26.30
C LYS A 256 4.90 4.91 -24.83
N LEU A 257 3.92 5.65 -24.29
CA LEU A 257 3.94 6.04 -22.88
C LEU A 257 3.87 4.83 -21.94
N LYS A 258 3.08 3.80 -22.28
CA LYS A 258 3.03 2.55 -21.52
C LYS A 258 4.37 1.81 -21.55
N GLU A 259 5.03 1.77 -22.70
CA GLU A 259 6.35 1.15 -22.85
C GLU A 259 7.42 1.90 -22.04
N GLU A 260 7.44 3.23 -22.11
CA GLU A 260 8.34 4.08 -21.30
C GLU A 260 8.12 3.87 -19.80
N PHE A 261 6.86 3.84 -19.34
CA PHE A 261 6.55 3.55 -17.94
C PHE A 261 6.95 2.14 -17.52
N GLN A 262 6.73 1.14 -18.37
CA GLN A 262 7.13 -0.23 -18.08
C GLN A 262 8.64 -0.32 -17.88
N ILE A 263 9.42 0.27 -18.78
CA ILE A 263 10.88 0.33 -18.68
C ILE A 263 11.33 1.10 -17.43
N SER A 264 10.67 2.22 -17.10
CA SER A 264 10.98 2.99 -15.89
C SER A 264 10.72 2.19 -14.62
N ILE A 265 9.58 1.51 -14.53
CA ILE A 265 9.21 0.68 -13.38
C ILE A 265 10.20 -0.47 -13.22
N GLU A 266 10.56 -1.16 -14.30
CA GLU A 266 11.53 -2.26 -14.26
C GLU A 266 12.92 -1.78 -13.80
N LYS A 267 13.37 -0.60 -14.26
CA LYS A 267 14.62 0.02 -13.78
C LYS A 267 14.56 0.36 -12.30
N ASP A 268 13.47 1.00 -11.86
CA ASP A 268 13.30 1.40 -10.46
C ASP A 268 13.26 0.18 -9.53
N ILE A 269 12.59 -0.91 -9.95
CA ILE A 269 12.59 -2.19 -9.22
C ILE A 269 14.02 -2.73 -9.12
N HIS A 270 14.74 -2.83 -10.23
CA HIS A 270 16.09 -3.38 -10.25
C HIS A 270 17.08 -2.55 -9.42
N GLU A 271 17.01 -1.23 -9.50
CA GLU A 271 17.82 -0.31 -8.70
C GLU A 271 17.46 -0.37 -7.21
N SER A 272 16.18 -0.53 -6.88
CA SER A 272 15.71 -0.73 -5.51
C SER A 272 16.22 -2.04 -4.93
N GLU A 273 16.08 -3.15 -5.66
CA GLU A 273 16.58 -4.47 -5.25
C GLU A 273 18.09 -4.47 -5.04
N LYS A 274 18.84 -3.86 -5.97
CA LYS A 274 20.29 -3.73 -5.85
C LYS A 274 20.69 -2.93 -4.61
N ARG A 275 20.00 -1.82 -4.31
CA ARG A 275 20.24 -1.04 -3.09
C ARG A 275 19.92 -1.83 -1.83
N MET A 276 18.80 -2.55 -1.82
CA MET A 276 18.39 -3.39 -0.70
C MET A 276 19.42 -4.50 -0.43
N MET A 277 19.89 -5.18 -1.48
CA MET A 277 20.94 -6.20 -1.37
C MET A 277 22.24 -5.62 -0.80
N HIS A 278 22.69 -4.46 -1.28
CA HIS A 278 23.87 -3.79 -0.74
C HIS A 278 23.72 -3.42 0.74
N GLN A 279 22.56 -2.88 1.14
CA GLN A 279 22.28 -2.55 2.54
C GLN A 279 22.23 -3.79 3.43
N CYS A 280 21.71 -4.92 2.93
CA CYS A 280 21.69 -6.19 3.64
C CYS A 280 23.12 -6.68 3.90
N LEU A 281 23.96 -6.71 2.86
CA LEU A 281 25.36 -7.12 2.98
C LEU A 281 26.15 -6.21 3.92
N GLU A 282 25.97 -4.89 3.81
CA GLU A 282 26.62 -3.93 4.71
C GLU A 282 26.15 -4.10 6.16
N SER A 283 24.86 -4.38 6.38
CA SER A 283 24.34 -4.68 7.72
C SER A 283 24.91 -6.00 8.27
N GLU A 284 25.02 -7.04 7.46
CA GLU A 284 25.60 -8.33 7.84
C GLU A 284 27.08 -8.16 8.22
N GLU A 285 27.86 -7.45 7.42
CA GLU A 285 29.27 -7.15 7.72
C GLU A 285 29.40 -6.39 9.05
N ARG A 286 28.59 -5.35 9.26
CA ARG A 286 28.58 -4.61 10.54
C ARG A 286 28.19 -5.48 11.73
N GLN A 287 27.23 -6.40 11.56
CA GLN A 287 26.84 -7.32 12.63
C GLN A 287 27.97 -8.28 13.00
N VAL A 288 28.71 -8.78 12.01
CA VAL A 288 29.89 -9.62 12.25
C VAL A 288 30.96 -8.84 13.02
N VAL A 289 31.30 -7.62 12.57
CA VAL A 289 32.29 -6.77 13.26
C VAL A 289 31.87 -6.47 14.69
N LEU A 290 30.61 -6.07 14.93
CA LEU A 290 30.11 -5.80 16.28
C LEU A 290 30.10 -7.06 17.17
N ALA A 291 29.82 -8.23 16.60
CA ALA A 291 29.87 -9.50 17.33
C ALA A 291 31.31 -9.86 17.74
N GLU A 292 32.27 -9.65 16.84
CA GLU A 292 33.70 -9.85 17.13
C GLU A 292 34.20 -8.86 18.20
N GLU A 293 33.83 -7.58 18.10
CA GLU A 293 34.14 -6.56 19.11
C GLU A 293 33.55 -6.92 20.48
N ALA A 294 32.28 -7.33 20.53
CA ALA A 294 31.64 -7.75 21.77
C ALA A 294 32.33 -8.98 22.38
N GLN A 295 32.74 -9.95 21.54
CA GLN A 295 33.50 -11.11 21.99
C GLN A 295 34.87 -10.73 22.54
N ASN A 296 35.57 -9.79 21.89
CA ASN A 296 36.88 -9.32 22.33
C ASN A 296 36.77 -8.57 23.66
N ILE A 297 35.79 -7.67 23.82
CA ILE A 297 35.55 -6.97 25.08
C ILE A 297 35.20 -7.94 26.21
N ALA A 298 34.41 -8.98 25.94
CA ALA A 298 34.11 -10.00 26.95
C ALA A 298 35.38 -10.74 27.41
N LYS A 299 36.26 -11.13 26.48
CA LYS A 299 37.55 -11.75 26.81
C LYS A 299 38.46 -10.80 27.61
N GLU A 300 38.55 -9.54 27.19
CA GLU A 300 39.33 -8.53 27.92
C GLU A 300 38.80 -8.34 29.34
N TYR A 301 37.48 -8.28 29.51
CA TYR A 301 36.84 -8.19 30.81
C TYR A 301 37.17 -9.41 31.69
N ASP A 302 37.05 -10.62 31.17
CA ASP A 302 37.34 -11.86 31.91
C ASP A 302 38.81 -11.90 32.35
N THR A 303 39.75 -11.57 31.45
CA THR A 303 41.18 -11.53 31.80
C THR A 303 41.51 -10.48 32.85
N LEU A 304 40.87 -9.30 32.78
CA LEU A 304 41.04 -8.24 33.77
C LEU A 304 40.46 -8.65 35.13
N LEU A 305 39.29 -9.30 35.13
CA LEU A 305 38.66 -9.82 36.32
C LEU A 305 39.53 -10.87 37.01
N GLU A 306 40.09 -11.83 36.25
CA GLU A 306 41.01 -12.84 36.77
C GLU A 306 42.26 -12.18 37.40
N SER A 307 42.87 -11.22 36.69
CA SER A 307 44.03 -10.48 37.19
C SER A 307 43.73 -9.75 38.51
N HIS A 308 42.56 -9.10 38.62
CA HIS A 308 42.14 -8.42 39.85
C HIS A 308 41.86 -9.40 40.99
N LEU A 309 41.22 -10.53 40.71
CA LEU A 309 40.98 -11.57 41.72
C LEU A 309 42.29 -12.17 42.24
N GLU A 310 43.28 -12.39 41.38
CA GLU A 310 44.61 -12.84 41.79
C GLU A 310 45.33 -11.80 42.64
N ALA A 311 45.33 -10.53 42.21
CA ALA A 311 45.91 -9.44 42.97
C ALA A 311 45.25 -9.29 44.35
N GLU A 312 43.93 -9.40 44.42
CA GLU A 312 43.19 -9.37 45.67
C GLU A 312 43.57 -10.54 46.58
N LYS A 313 43.63 -11.78 46.05
CA LYS A 313 44.07 -12.96 46.82
C LYS A 313 45.47 -12.75 47.42
N ILE A 314 46.41 -12.21 46.64
CA ILE A 314 47.77 -11.90 47.10
C ILE A 314 47.74 -10.85 48.21
N LEU A 315 46.95 -9.79 48.05
CA LEU A 315 46.81 -8.74 49.07
C LEU A 315 46.18 -9.26 50.37
N ARG A 316 45.13 -10.09 50.28
CA ARG A 316 44.51 -10.75 51.44
C ARG A 316 45.51 -11.65 52.17
N ALA A 317 46.32 -12.42 51.44
CA ALA A 317 47.37 -13.25 52.04
C ALA A 317 48.46 -12.42 52.73
N LYS A 318 48.89 -11.31 52.11
CA LYS A 318 49.84 -10.36 52.73
C LYS A 318 49.27 -9.77 54.02
N ARG A 319 48.02 -9.29 53.97
CA ARG A 319 47.30 -8.75 55.13
C ARG A 319 47.21 -9.78 56.26
N LEU A 320 46.78 -11.00 55.98
CA LEU A 320 46.68 -12.08 56.97
C LEU A 320 48.05 -12.38 57.61
N LYS A 321 49.12 -12.40 56.80
CA LYS A 321 50.49 -12.60 57.30
C LYS A 321 50.90 -11.48 58.26
N THR A 322 50.66 -10.21 57.91
CA THR A 322 50.98 -9.07 58.77
C THR A 322 50.12 -9.06 60.04
N GLU A 323 48.83 -9.37 59.95
CA GLU A 323 47.94 -9.48 61.12
C GLU A 323 48.39 -10.61 62.06
N THR A 324 48.79 -11.77 61.51
CA THR A 324 49.31 -12.89 62.31
C THR A 324 50.64 -12.53 63.00
N GLN A 325 51.53 -11.80 62.30
CA GLN A 325 52.77 -11.30 62.88
C GLN A 325 52.51 -10.31 64.01
N LEU A 326 51.58 -9.37 63.82
CA LEU A 326 51.18 -8.41 64.85
C LEU A 326 50.59 -9.13 66.08
N GLN A 327 49.68 -10.09 65.86
CA GLN A 327 49.11 -10.90 66.93
C GLN A 327 50.20 -11.65 67.71
N THR A 328 51.19 -12.23 67.00
CA THR A 328 52.32 -12.92 67.63
C THR A 328 53.16 -11.95 68.47
N TRP A 329 53.42 -10.72 67.99
CA TRP A 329 54.14 -9.71 68.75
C TRP A 329 53.37 -9.24 69.98
N LEU A 330 52.06 -9.04 69.85
CA LEU A 330 51.19 -8.66 70.95
C LEU A 330 51.15 -9.74 72.04
N THR A 331 50.98 -11.02 71.66
CA THR A 331 51.04 -12.14 72.62
C THR A 331 52.41 -12.25 73.31
N LYS A 332 53.52 -12.01 72.59
CA LYS A 332 54.86 -11.98 73.20
C LYS A 332 55.02 -10.82 74.17
N TYR A 333 54.51 -9.64 73.82
CA TYR A 333 54.54 -8.46 74.68
C TYR A 333 53.71 -8.70 75.95
N ASP A 334 52.48 -9.20 75.81
CA ASP A 334 51.60 -9.50 76.96
C ASP A 334 52.23 -10.54 77.89
N GLN A 335 52.88 -11.57 77.32
CA GLN A 335 53.62 -12.57 78.10
C GLN A 335 54.81 -11.95 78.84
N ASP A 336 55.66 -11.17 78.16
CA ASP A 336 56.83 -10.53 78.77
C ASP A 336 56.44 -9.55 79.87
N ILE A 337 55.39 -8.73 79.64
CA ILE A 337 54.83 -7.85 80.67
C ILE A 337 54.27 -8.65 81.85
N GLY A 338 53.57 -9.76 81.60
CA GLY A 338 53.06 -10.64 82.65
C GLY A 338 54.18 -11.27 83.49
N ASP A 339 55.23 -11.76 82.84
CA ASP A 339 56.40 -12.35 83.49
C ASP A 339 57.15 -11.28 84.30
N LYS A 340 57.36 -10.07 83.75
CA LYS A 340 58.00 -8.94 84.44
C LYS A 340 57.19 -8.43 85.62
N ASN A 341 55.88 -8.37 85.51
CA ASN A 341 55.01 -7.98 86.61
C ASN A 341 55.05 -9.02 87.73
N SER A 342 55.05 -10.32 87.38
CA SER A 342 55.18 -11.41 88.35
C SER A 342 56.54 -11.39 89.07
N GLU A 343 57.62 -11.13 88.33
CA GLU A 343 58.97 -10.94 88.89
C GLU A 343 59.00 -9.72 89.83
N TYR A 344 58.44 -8.59 89.42
CA TYR A 344 58.37 -7.38 90.23
C TYR A 344 57.56 -7.58 91.52
N GLU A 345 56.39 -8.22 91.45
CA GLU A 345 55.59 -8.55 92.62
C GLU A 345 56.34 -9.50 93.57
N GLY A 346 57.07 -10.48 93.03
CA GLY A 346 57.95 -11.36 93.81
C GLY A 346 59.05 -10.60 94.55
N LEU A 347 59.85 -9.80 93.83
CA LEU A 347 60.91 -8.97 94.43
C LEU A 347 60.37 -7.97 95.45
N LYS A 348 59.21 -7.36 95.15
CA LYS A 348 58.58 -6.41 96.08
C LYS A 348 58.17 -7.11 97.38
N LYS A 349 57.62 -8.32 97.27
CA LYS A 349 57.28 -9.13 98.44
C LYS A 349 58.51 -9.48 99.27
N GLU A 350 59.60 -9.92 98.63
CA GLU A 350 60.87 -10.19 99.30
C GLU A 350 61.44 -8.94 99.98
N TYR A 351 61.39 -7.78 99.31
CA TYR A 351 61.80 -6.49 99.88
C TYR A 351 60.95 -6.09 101.09
N ASP A 352 59.63 -6.23 101.00
CA ASP A 352 58.73 -5.91 102.10
C ASP A 352 58.97 -6.84 103.32
N GLU A 353 59.23 -8.14 103.09
CA GLU A 353 59.61 -9.11 104.13
C GLU A 353 60.98 -8.79 104.75
N GLU A 354 62.00 -8.46 103.95
CA GLU A 354 63.33 -8.09 104.45
C GLU A 354 63.31 -6.76 105.20
N LYS A 355 62.50 -5.80 104.74
CA LYS A 355 62.28 -4.53 105.43
C LYS A 355 61.59 -4.72 106.77
N GLU A 356 60.54 -5.54 106.83
CA GLU A 356 59.89 -5.89 108.10
C GLU A 356 60.90 -6.54 109.05
N ALA A 357 61.75 -7.46 108.57
CA ALA A 357 62.80 -8.08 109.37
C ALA A 357 63.89 -7.09 109.83
N MET A 358 64.22 -6.08 109.01
CA MET A 358 65.14 -5.00 109.35
C MET A 358 64.57 -4.11 110.45
N ASP A 359 63.33 -3.64 110.29
CA ASP A 359 62.61 -2.85 111.30
C ASP A 359 62.57 -3.64 112.64
N ASP A 360 62.26 -4.93 112.59
CA ASP A 360 62.26 -5.87 113.73
C ASP A 360 63.62 -6.02 114.44
N LEU A 361 64.72 -5.86 113.70
CA LEU A 361 66.09 -5.95 114.23
C LEU A 361 66.55 -4.60 114.80
N GLU A 362 66.16 -3.49 114.17
CA GLU A 362 66.39 -2.14 114.66
C GLU A 362 65.70 -1.94 116.02
N ASP A 363 64.43 -2.35 116.16
CA ASP A 363 63.70 -2.33 117.43
C ASP A 363 64.43 -3.15 118.52
N LYS A 364 64.89 -4.35 118.18
CA LYS A 364 65.66 -5.21 119.11
C LYS A 364 67.01 -4.60 119.48
N LEU A 365 67.68 -3.91 118.56
CA LEU A 365 68.93 -3.21 118.82
C LEU A 365 68.70 -2.01 119.73
N GLU A 366 67.64 -1.24 119.51
CA GLU A 366 67.26 -0.11 120.39
C GLU A 366 67.01 -0.62 121.83
N ASP A 367 66.25 -1.70 121.98
CA ASP A 367 66.04 -2.37 123.28
C ASP A 367 67.38 -2.81 123.93
N GLN A 368 68.27 -3.41 123.15
CA GLN A 368 69.60 -3.82 123.63
C GLN A 368 70.48 -2.64 124.01
N GLU A 369 70.46 -1.55 123.26
CA GLU A 369 71.20 -0.33 123.58
C GLU A 369 70.71 0.30 124.88
N ILE A 370 69.40 0.32 125.13
CA ILE A 370 68.82 0.76 126.40
C ILE A 370 69.36 -0.10 127.56
N LEU A 371 69.33 -1.43 127.41
CA LEU A 371 69.84 -2.36 128.41
C LEU A 371 71.36 -2.24 128.63
N TYR A 372 72.13 -2.11 127.55
CA TYR A 372 73.57 -1.93 127.58
C TYR A 372 73.94 -0.63 128.30
N ASN A 373 73.31 0.49 127.94
CA ASN A 373 73.52 1.78 128.57
C ASN A 373 73.19 1.74 130.06
N ARG A 374 72.14 1.01 130.45
CA ARG A 374 71.80 0.78 131.86
C ARG A 374 72.90 -0.03 132.58
N LEU A 375 73.32 -1.16 132.03
CA LEU A 375 74.37 -2.00 132.64
C LEU A 375 75.72 -1.28 132.73
N MET A 376 76.08 -0.51 131.71
CA MET A 376 77.32 0.30 131.72
C MET A 376 77.26 1.41 132.76
N ARG A 377 76.09 2.01 132.98
CA ARG A 377 75.86 2.96 134.08
C ARG A 377 76.01 2.27 135.44
N GLU A 378 75.36 1.12 135.64
CA GLU A 378 75.49 0.33 136.88
C GLU A 378 76.95 -0.10 137.13
N LYS A 379 77.67 -0.55 136.09
CA LYS A 379 79.11 -0.87 136.17
C LYS A 379 79.95 0.35 136.55
N GLY A 380 79.69 1.51 135.93
CA GLY A 380 80.37 2.76 136.27
C GLY A 380 80.14 3.17 137.73
N GLU A 381 78.92 3.03 138.24
CA GLU A 381 78.59 3.30 139.65
C GLU A 381 79.30 2.35 140.62
N GLU A 382 79.37 1.06 140.29
CA GLU A 382 80.05 0.04 141.11
C GLU A 382 81.58 0.25 141.12
N GLU A 383 82.19 0.52 139.95
CA GLU A 383 83.62 0.86 139.84
C GLU A 383 83.95 2.13 140.63
N GLN A 384 83.07 3.14 140.58
CA GLN A 384 83.21 4.36 141.35
C GLN A 384 83.08 4.10 142.86
N ARG A 385 82.17 3.22 143.29
CA ARG A 385 82.04 2.79 144.69
C ARG A 385 83.31 2.09 145.19
N ILE A 386 83.85 1.16 144.39
CA ILE A 386 85.11 0.44 144.69
C ILE A 386 86.28 1.43 144.78
N TYR A 387 86.38 2.37 143.84
CA TYR A 387 87.43 3.38 143.84
C TYR A 387 87.37 4.27 145.09
N LEU A 388 86.17 4.72 145.50
CA LEU A 388 85.96 5.50 146.72
C LEU A 388 86.33 4.70 147.98
N GLU A 389 85.99 3.41 148.04
CA GLU A 389 86.39 2.53 149.14
C GLU A 389 87.91 2.39 149.25
N ILE A 390 88.59 2.19 148.13
CA ILE A 390 90.06 2.11 148.07
C ILE A 390 90.67 3.45 148.49
N ALA A 391 90.15 4.56 147.98
CA ALA A 391 90.60 5.90 148.35
C ALA A 391 90.41 6.17 149.85
N PHE A 392 89.29 5.77 150.43
CA PHE A 392 89.00 5.90 151.86
C PHE A 392 89.95 5.03 152.72
N LYS A 393 90.21 3.78 152.30
CA LYS A 393 91.20 2.90 152.94
C LYS A 393 92.61 3.50 152.88
N ILE A 394 93.00 4.13 151.78
CA ILE A 394 94.29 4.85 151.65
C ILE A 394 94.33 6.05 152.60
N LEU A 395 93.26 6.84 152.68
CA LEU A 395 93.15 7.99 153.58
C LEU A 395 93.28 7.56 155.05
N MET A 396 92.54 6.53 155.48
CA MET A 396 92.66 5.95 156.82
C MET A 396 94.08 5.49 157.13
N ASN A 397 94.71 4.76 156.20
CA ASN A 397 96.09 4.30 156.36
C ASN A 397 97.09 5.47 156.45
N ARG A 398 96.87 6.55 155.69
CA ARG A 398 97.69 7.77 155.76
C ARG A 398 97.55 8.46 157.11
N SER A 399 96.33 8.61 157.61
CA SER A 399 96.05 9.16 158.94
C SER A 399 96.67 8.32 160.05
N ALA A 400 96.55 6.99 159.99
CA ALA A 400 97.18 6.06 160.92
C ALA A 400 98.71 6.20 160.93
N ARG A 401 99.35 6.33 159.76
CA ARG A 401 100.81 6.57 159.68
C ARG A 401 101.22 7.90 160.31
N ILE A 402 100.43 8.97 160.15
CA ILE A 402 100.73 10.28 160.76
C ILE A 402 100.71 10.16 162.29
N ILE A 403 99.68 9.52 162.85
CA ILE A 403 99.55 9.25 164.30
C ILE A 403 100.72 8.39 164.80
N GLN A 404 101.04 7.30 164.10
CA GLN A 404 102.17 6.43 164.45
C GLN A 404 103.52 7.17 164.40
N ARG A 405 103.71 8.09 163.44
CA ARG A 405 104.94 8.88 163.30
C ARG A 405 105.08 9.90 164.44
N ALA A 406 103.99 10.57 164.82
CA ALA A 406 103.95 11.45 165.99
C ALA A 406 104.27 10.69 167.29
N TRP A 407 103.72 9.49 167.47
CA TRP A 407 103.99 8.63 168.63
C TRP A 407 105.46 8.17 168.71
N ARG A 408 106.05 7.76 167.58
CA ARG A 408 107.48 7.37 167.52
C ARG A 408 108.40 8.55 167.83
N ALA A 409 108.07 9.76 167.36
CA ALA A 409 108.81 10.98 167.66
C ALA A 409 108.73 11.38 169.15
N TYR A 410 107.61 11.11 169.83
CA TYR A 410 107.49 11.26 171.28
C TYR A 410 108.36 10.24 172.05
N ARG A 411 108.34 8.97 171.63
CA ARG A 411 109.12 7.89 172.27
C ARG A 411 110.64 8.11 172.19
N ALA A 412 111.15 8.60 171.06
CA ALA A 412 112.56 8.89 170.86
C ALA A 412 113.10 10.01 171.79
N ARG A 413 112.27 11.02 172.12
CA ARG A 413 112.66 12.10 173.04
C ARG A 413 112.76 11.64 174.51
N LYS A 414 112.14 10.51 174.86
CA LYS A 414 112.11 9.98 176.24
C LYS A 414 113.33 9.10 176.58
N LEU A 415 113.94 8.43 175.59
CA LEU A 415 115.03 7.46 175.81
C LEU A 415 116.44 8.09 175.91
N ALA A 416 116.64 9.33 175.44
CA ALA A 416 117.96 9.98 175.38
C ALA A 416 118.50 10.56 176.71
N LYS A 417 117.82 10.36 177.85
CA LYS A 417 118.16 11.00 179.15
C LYS A 417 118.89 10.14 180.19
N ARG A 418 119.27 8.88 179.93
CA ARG A 418 120.04 8.04 180.89
C ARG A 418 121.02 7.10 180.16
N LYS A 419 122.35 7.03 180.36
CA LYS A 419 123.44 7.90 180.85
C LYS A 419 124.73 7.03 180.75
N GLY A 420 125.84 7.54 180.17
CA GLY A 420 127.23 7.24 180.58
C GLY A 420 128.02 5.98 180.09
N LYS A 421 129.16 6.25 179.42
CA LYS A 421 130.50 5.58 179.36
C LYS A 421 130.58 4.05 179.05
N LYS A 422 130.98 3.61 177.84
CA LYS A 422 132.33 3.44 177.20
C LYS A 422 132.98 2.04 177.41
N GLY A 423 133.27 1.30 176.32
CA GLY A 423 134.42 0.36 176.24
C GLY A 423 134.37 -0.85 175.27
N LYS A 424 135.38 -0.95 174.37
CA LYS A 424 135.91 -2.08 173.51
C LYS A 424 135.10 -2.52 172.27
N LYS A 425 135.59 -2.64 171.01
CA LYS A 425 136.87 -2.77 170.24
C LYS A 425 137.27 -4.22 169.83
N GLY A 426 137.32 -4.50 168.51
CA GLY A 426 137.97 -5.65 167.78
C GLY A 426 137.00 -6.43 166.85
N LYS A 427 137.02 -6.32 165.50
CA LYS A 427 137.83 -6.94 164.41
C LYS A 427 137.74 -8.48 164.28
N ASP A 428 137.10 -9.00 163.20
CA ASP A 428 137.66 -10.00 162.23
C ASP A 428 136.70 -10.51 161.11
N ALA A 429 137.32 -10.85 159.96
CA ALA A 429 137.08 -11.94 158.99
C ALA A 429 135.89 -12.04 157.97
N LYS A 430 136.29 -12.05 156.67
CA LYS A 430 136.02 -12.97 155.51
C LYS A 430 134.63 -13.61 155.19
N HIS A 431 134.51 -13.92 153.87
CA HIS A 431 133.54 -14.78 153.12
C HIS A 431 132.17 -14.14 152.75
N GLN A 432 131.44 -14.49 151.68
CA GLN A 432 131.60 -15.12 150.34
C GLN A 432 130.27 -14.88 149.57
N LYS A 433 130.20 -15.08 148.23
CA LYS A 433 128.95 -15.14 147.41
C LYS A 433 128.13 -16.42 147.72
N PRO A 434 126.84 -16.58 147.30
CA PRO A 434 126.37 -16.82 145.91
C PRO A 434 125.19 -15.86 145.50
N LYS A 435 124.79 -15.56 144.25
CA LYS A 435 124.54 -16.25 142.94
C LYS A 435 123.12 -16.87 142.78
N LEU A 436 122.39 -16.41 141.73
CA LEU A 436 121.30 -17.07 140.93
C LEU A 436 119.94 -17.30 141.65
N THR A 437 118.72 -17.21 141.08
CA THR A 437 118.07 -17.33 139.73
C THR A 437 116.65 -16.70 139.85
N VAL A 438 116.13 -15.86 138.93
CA VAL A 438 115.47 -16.12 137.61
C VAL A 438 114.07 -16.77 137.67
N THR A 439 113.04 -15.99 137.29
CA THR A 439 111.88 -16.24 136.36
C THR A 439 110.78 -15.18 136.70
N ARG A 440 110.14 -14.42 135.80
CA ARG A 440 109.99 -14.40 134.34
C ARG A 440 109.55 -12.99 133.87
N LYS A 441 110.28 -12.43 132.89
CA LYS A 441 109.90 -11.37 131.91
C LYS A 441 108.82 -11.93 130.95
N GLU A 442 107.96 -11.16 130.29
CA GLU A 442 108.23 -10.09 129.31
C GLU A 442 107.11 -9.01 129.43
N ASP A 443 107.40 -7.76 129.77
CA ASP A 443 108.00 -6.64 129.00
C ASP A 443 107.01 -5.97 127.99
N PRO A 444 106.50 -4.75 128.29
CA PRO A 444 105.91 -3.82 127.32
C PRO A 444 106.81 -2.58 127.17
N ASN A 445 107.73 -2.55 126.21
CA ASN A 445 108.09 -1.34 125.44
C ASN A 445 109.29 -1.55 124.50
N ALA A 446 109.01 -1.43 123.20
CA ALA A 446 109.82 -0.88 122.10
C ALA A 446 109.23 -1.51 120.82
N ALA A 447 108.62 -0.80 119.87
CA ALA A 447 108.80 0.56 119.40
C ALA A 447 107.43 1.10 118.96
N LEU A 448 107.01 2.29 119.37
CA LEU A 448 107.41 3.60 118.83
C LEU A 448 107.28 3.73 117.31
N GLU A 449 106.28 4.56 116.98
CA GLU A 449 106.35 5.65 116.00
C GLU A 449 106.24 5.29 114.52
N GLY A 450 105.08 5.65 113.96
CA GLY A 450 104.92 5.67 112.51
C GLY A 450 103.57 6.13 111.99
N LYS A 451 103.26 7.43 112.17
CA LYS A 451 102.36 8.24 111.30
C LYS A 451 100.85 8.18 111.58
N PHE A 452 100.48 8.90 112.64
CA PHE A 452 99.45 9.93 112.53
C PHE A 452 99.92 10.98 111.50
N LYS A 453 99.19 11.13 110.38
CA LYS A 453 98.97 12.39 109.66
C LYS A 453 98.05 12.16 108.46
N GLY A 454 96.85 12.74 108.56
CA GLY A 454 96.13 13.31 107.43
C GLY A 454 95.14 12.41 106.69
N LYS A 455 93.87 12.47 107.09
CA LYS A 455 92.76 13.07 106.31
C LYS A 455 91.43 12.67 106.97
N VAL A 456 90.96 13.56 107.84
CA VAL A 456 89.57 13.69 108.26
C VAL A 456 89.18 15.09 107.79
N PHE A 457 87.99 15.22 107.20
CA PHE A 457 87.36 16.42 106.62
C PHE A 457 87.70 16.76 105.15
N GLU A 458 86.78 16.31 104.28
CA GLU A 458 86.51 16.58 102.85
C GLU A 458 86.09 15.19 102.31
N GLU A 459 84.82 14.81 102.18
CA GLU A 459 83.75 15.43 101.43
C GLU A 459 82.39 14.90 101.94
N MET A 460 81.64 15.75 102.65
CA MET A 460 80.18 15.73 102.66
C MET A 460 79.79 16.99 101.88
N GLU A 461 79.23 16.81 100.70
CA GLU A 461 78.33 17.72 99.95
C GLU A 461 78.50 17.46 98.45
N ASN A 462 77.67 16.57 97.92
CA ASN A 462 77.26 16.68 96.53
C ASN A 462 75.76 16.39 96.43
N PRO A 463 74.90 17.41 96.61
CA PRO A 463 73.49 17.33 96.34
C PRO A 463 73.27 17.74 94.87
N ASN A 464 73.29 16.77 93.95
CA ASN A 464 72.62 16.86 92.64
C ASN A 464 72.85 15.57 91.84
N ALA A 465 71.86 14.68 91.84
CA ALA A 465 71.64 13.73 90.77
C ALA A 465 70.13 13.60 90.55
N PHE A 466 69.64 14.38 89.59
CA PHE A 466 68.52 14.02 88.72
C PHE A 466 69.02 13.03 87.67
#